data_AF-A0A4P9XDX8-F1
#
_entry.id   AF-A0A4P9XDX8-F1
#
_cell.length_a   1.000
_cell.length_b   1.000
_cell.length_c   1.000
_cell.angle_alpha   90.00
_cell.angle_beta   90.00
_cell.angle_gamma   90.00
#
_symmetry.space_group_name_H-M   'P 1'
#
loop_
_entity.id
_entity.type
_entity.pdbx_description
1 polymer ?
#
loop_
_entity_poly.entity_id
_entity_poly.type
_entity_poly.pdbx_seq_one_letter_code
_entity_poly.pdbx_strand_id
1 'polypeptide(L)'
;MQKYVPPSLRNRPSQDAASASAAGAAPLPSSPTTVHGRTGTWPPAQSQNKQTDLDHLSGSARLSMHGDSFIGVFACLKENAAHVQRYTGASAKGLNNPASKMGFGNSLVESIQKVQPQYVMLFFGNVDININYPFDICTKGLVALSGKNFVDKVYDEYTAFIERKILTRLKGFGTNSAEECLKTVYIAAALMPVIQDKDLPKAIEKYSIKGDRPGLKMRTVQDVHLFNQEERRKMVIYFNKRLEEFCSRFKHVQYVDINPELTRDNNNSFIHPQFLSQDLTNIHVLWEPTIKFWIPHLKEAGLNENSIKSEDELMRASRDYAGRRGK
;
A
#
# COMPACT_ATOMS: atom_id res chain seq x y z
N MET A 1 55.40 -6.67 25.61
CA MET A 1 54.68 -5.38 25.67
C MET A 1 53.41 -5.57 26.47
N GLN A 2 53.15 -4.64 27.39
CA GLN A 2 52.39 -4.81 28.63
C GLN A 2 50.87 -4.96 28.44
N LYS A 3 50.27 -5.79 29.31
CA LYS A 3 48.83 -5.96 29.53
C LYS A 3 48.33 -4.86 30.47
N TYR A 4 47.18 -4.27 30.15
CA TYR A 4 46.49 -3.29 31.00
C TYR A 4 45.18 -3.88 31.55
N VAL A 5 45.03 -3.86 32.88
CA VAL A 5 43.85 -4.22 33.69
C VAL A 5 43.87 -3.24 34.91
N PRO A 6 42.75 -2.90 35.57
CA PRO A 6 42.20 -1.55 35.77
C PRO A 6 42.40 -1.06 37.22
N PRO A 7 41.61 -0.06 37.68
CA PRO A 7 41.15 -0.10 39.06
C PRO A 7 39.61 -0.05 39.16
N SER A 8 39.07 -1.08 39.80
CA SER A 8 37.84 -1.00 40.57
C SER A 8 38.13 -0.34 41.92
N LEU A 9 37.12 0.29 42.55
CA LEU A 9 36.83 0.36 43.99
C LEU A 9 35.67 1.38 44.16
N ARG A 10 34.45 0.90 44.46
CA ARG A 10 33.85 0.83 45.81
C ARG A 10 33.35 2.17 46.36
N ASN A 11 32.03 2.36 46.47
CA ASN A 11 31.27 2.07 47.69
C ASN A 11 29.83 2.64 47.63
N ARG A 12 28.86 1.80 48.02
CA ARG A 12 27.52 2.13 48.56
C ARG A 12 27.68 2.68 50.01
N PRO A 13 26.74 3.47 50.56
CA PRO A 13 25.55 2.92 51.28
C PRO A 13 24.27 3.80 51.08
N SER A 14 23.06 3.27 50.83
CA SER A 14 22.05 2.57 51.68
C SER A 14 20.91 3.47 52.19
N GLN A 15 19.73 2.86 52.37
CA GLN A 15 18.59 3.26 53.23
C GLN A 15 17.67 4.38 52.72
N ASP A 16 16.34 4.41 52.91
CA ASP A 16 15.33 3.55 53.55
C ASP A 16 13.94 4.02 53.01
N ALA A 17 12.99 3.14 52.69
CA ALA A 17 11.81 2.72 53.47
C ALA A 17 10.53 3.60 53.35
N ALA A 18 9.39 2.93 53.55
CA ALA A 18 8.00 3.39 53.78
C ALA A 18 7.20 3.87 52.54
N SER A 19 5.98 3.43 52.16
CA SER A 19 4.80 2.71 52.72
C SER A 19 3.55 3.60 52.74
N ALA A 20 2.38 2.97 52.48
CA ALA A 20 0.98 3.48 52.59
C ALA A 20 0.52 4.43 51.46
N SER A 21 -0.74 4.57 51.03
CA SER A 21 -2.07 3.92 51.21
C SER A 21 -3.04 4.75 50.33
N ALA A 22 -3.83 4.17 49.41
CA ALA A 22 -5.26 3.87 49.51
C ALA A 22 -6.26 5.06 49.45
N ALA A 23 -7.42 4.79 48.81
CA ALA A 23 -8.62 5.61 48.59
C ALA A 23 -8.55 6.60 47.40
N GLY A 24 -9.54 6.73 46.51
CA GLY A 24 -10.85 6.11 46.38
C GLY A 24 -11.64 6.94 45.34
N ALA A 25 -12.27 6.28 44.36
CA ALA A 25 -13.29 6.92 43.53
C ALA A 25 -14.21 5.85 42.93
N ALA A 26 -15.44 5.83 43.41
CA ALA A 26 -16.55 5.05 42.89
C ALA A 26 -17.28 5.85 41.76
N PRO A 27 -18.17 5.18 40.99
CA PRO A 27 -18.46 5.51 39.59
C PRO A 27 -19.79 6.26 39.40
N LEU A 28 -20.06 6.68 38.14
CA LEU A 28 -21.35 6.73 37.39
C LEU A 28 -21.30 7.85 36.31
N PRO A 29 -22.18 7.88 35.27
CA PRO A 29 -23.09 6.86 34.77
C PRO A 29 -22.89 6.53 33.28
N SER A 30 -23.38 5.34 32.93
CA SER A 30 -23.65 4.84 31.59
C SER A 30 -24.75 5.62 30.86
N SER A 31 -24.53 5.90 29.58
CA SER A 31 -25.59 6.08 28.58
C SER A 31 -25.12 5.45 27.26
N PRO A 32 -25.89 4.53 26.66
CA PRO A 32 -25.52 3.91 25.39
C PRO A 32 -26.02 4.80 24.26
N THR A 33 -25.11 5.48 23.57
CA THR A 33 -25.40 5.93 22.20
C THR A 33 -25.14 4.75 21.29
N THR A 34 -26.21 4.15 20.79
CA THR A 34 -26.21 3.08 19.79
C THR A 34 -25.66 3.65 18.48
N VAL A 35 -24.33 3.68 18.34
CA VAL A 35 -23.68 3.85 17.04
C VAL A 35 -23.73 2.49 16.38
N HIS A 36 -24.57 2.34 15.34
CA HIS A 36 -24.51 1.20 14.46
C HIS A 36 -23.08 1.07 13.90
N GLY A 37 -22.33 0.12 14.46
CA GLY A 37 -20.99 -0.21 14.00
C GLY A 37 -21.07 -0.76 12.58
N ARG A 38 -20.68 0.07 11.60
CA ARG A 38 -20.36 -0.37 10.24
C ARG A 38 -19.18 -1.34 10.31
N THR A 39 -19.45 -2.64 10.34
CA THR A 39 -18.49 -3.73 10.17
C THR A 39 -18.16 -3.95 8.69
N GLY A 40 -17.97 -2.87 7.94
CA GLY A 40 -17.66 -2.90 6.52
C GLY A 40 -16.16 -3.03 6.27
N THR A 41 -15.51 -4.05 6.81
CA THR A 41 -14.12 -4.34 6.46
C THR A 41 -14.10 -5.30 5.29
N TRP A 42 -13.84 -4.78 4.09
CA TRP A 42 -13.53 -5.62 2.95
C TRP A 42 -12.19 -6.31 3.16
N PRO A 43 -12.15 -7.65 3.17
CA PRO A 43 -10.88 -8.35 3.12
C PRO A 43 -10.21 -8.10 1.76
N PRO A 44 -8.88 -8.21 1.66
CA PRO A 44 -8.15 -8.11 0.40
C PRO A 44 -8.86 -8.94 -0.65
N ALA A 45 -9.36 -8.31 -1.71
CA ALA A 45 -10.18 -9.03 -2.68
C ALA A 45 -9.42 -10.29 -3.15
N GLN A 46 -9.98 -11.49 -3.08
CA GLN A 46 -9.39 -12.60 -3.82
C GLN A 46 -9.52 -12.27 -5.31
N SER A 47 -8.40 -12.39 -6.02
CA SER A 47 -8.31 -12.20 -7.45
C SER A 47 -9.20 -13.22 -8.14
N GLN A 48 -10.44 -12.84 -8.43
CA GLN A 48 -10.97 -13.23 -9.71
C GLN A 48 -10.21 -12.37 -10.73
N ASN A 49 -9.26 -12.99 -11.44
CA ASN A 49 -9.13 -12.72 -12.88
C ASN A 49 -10.46 -13.15 -13.51
N LYS A 50 -11.57 -12.49 -13.17
CA LYS A 50 -12.66 -12.39 -14.10
C LYS A 50 -12.06 -11.47 -15.14
N GLN A 51 -11.56 -12.09 -16.19
CA GLN A 51 -11.53 -11.54 -17.51
C GLN A 51 -12.99 -11.17 -17.79
N THR A 52 -13.45 -10.06 -17.20
CA THR A 52 -14.76 -9.48 -17.43
C THR A 52 -14.80 -9.29 -18.92
N ASP A 53 -15.80 -9.89 -19.56
CA ASP A 53 -16.03 -9.88 -21.00
C ASP A 53 -15.51 -8.58 -21.63
N LEU A 54 -14.27 -8.66 -22.15
CA LEU A 54 -13.58 -7.54 -22.78
C LEU A 54 -14.32 -7.09 -24.06
N ASP A 55 -15.32 -7.87 -24.47
CA ASP A 55 -16.17 -7.67 -25.64
C ASP A 55 -17.30 -6.65 -25.39
N HIS A 56 -17.61 -6.30 -24.12
CA HIS A 56 -18.64 -5.30 -23.81
C HIS A 56 -18.12 -3.87 -23.58
N LEU A 57 -16.80 -3.65 -23.57
CA LEU A 57 -16.21 -2.31 -23.60
C LEU A 57 -15.89 -1.92 -25.06
N SER A 58 -16.92 -1.86 -25.92
CA SER A 58 -16.75 -1.37 -27.31
C SER A 58 -16.51 0.16 -27.40
N GLY A 59 -16.35 0.84 -26.26
CA GLY A 59 -15.68 2.13 -26.14
C GLY A 59 -14.34 1.95 -25.44
N SER A 60 -13.23 2.33 -26.08
CA SER A 60 -11.90 2.36 -25.46
C SER A 60 -11.96 3.09 -24.12
N ALA A 61 -11.79 2.35 -23.02
CA ALA A 61 -11.78 2.92 -21.67
C ALA A 61 -10.72 4.02 -21.63
N ARG A 62 -11.13 5.26 -21.32
CA ARG A 62 -10.21 6.41 -21.35
C ARG A 62 -9.09 6.25 -20.34
N LEU A 63 -9.38 5.65 -19.19
CA LEU A 63 -8.46 5.43 -18.08
C LEU A 63 -8.27 3.95 -17.80
N SER A 64 -7.00 3.54 -17.69
CA SER A 64 -6.60 2.22 -17.24
C SER A 64 -5.77 2.31 -15.96
N MET A 65 -6.07 1.49 -14.97
CA MET A 65 -5.50 1.54 -13.63
C MET A 65 -4.83 0.21 -13.31
N HIS A 66 -3.55 0.26 -12.96
CA HIS A 66 -2.72 -0.90 -12.77
C HIS A 66 -1.99 -0.80 -11.44
N GLY A 67 -2.06 -1.85 -10.62
CA GLY A 67 -1.36 -1.80 -9.35
C GLY A 67 -1.30 -3.13 -8.62
N ASP A 68 -0.59 -3.09 -7.50
CA ASP A 68 -0.59 -4.18 -6.54
C ASP A 68 -1.96 -4.25 -5.82
N SER A 69 -2.05 -4.95 -4.69
CA SER A 69 -3.32 -5.09 -3.97
C SER A 69 -4.00 -3.76 -3.57
N PHE A 70 -3.25 -2.66 -3.47
CA PHE A 70 -3.75 -1.35 -3.04
C PHE A 70 -4.58 -0.63 -4.12
N ILE A 71 -4.45 -1.01 -5.40
CA ILE A 71 -5.35 -0.54 -6.47
C ILE A 71 -6.81 -0.97 -6.25
N GLY A 72 -7.05 -1.88 -5.29
CA GLY A 72 -8.38 -2.38 -4.94
C GLY A 72 -9.38 -1.28 -4.56
N VAL A 73 -8.92 -0.10 -4.12
CA VAL A 73 -9.79 1.06 -3.87
C VAL A 73 -10.68 1.42 -5.06
N PHE A 74 -10.19 1.20 -6.29
CA PHE A 74 -10.93 1.48 -7.51
C PHE A 74 -12.01 0.44 -7.84
N ALA A 75 -12.12 -0.64 -7.06
CA ALA A 75 -13.30 -1.51 -7.11
C ALA A 75 -14.58 -0.77 -6.67
N CYS A 76 -14.45 0.37 -5.98
CA CYS A 76 -15.57 1.27 -5.66
C CYS A 76 -16.11 2.04 -6.87
N LEU A 77 -15.44 2.00 -8.03
CA LEU A 77 -15.93 2.62 -9.27
C LEU A 77 -16.95 1.72 -9.99
N LYS A 78 -17.83 2.34 -10.79
CA LYS A 78 -18.72 1.65 -11.74
C LYS A 78 -17.92 0.94 -12.83
N GLU A 79 -18.47 -0.14 -13.38
CA GLU A 79 -17.76 -1.04 -14.31
C GLU A 79 -17.22 -0.34 -15.57
N ASN A 80 -17.88 0.72 -16.03
CA ASN A 80 -17.51 1.48 -17.21
C ASN A 80 -16.69 2.75 -16.92
N ALA A 81 -16.35 3.02 -15.65
CA ALA A 81 -15.63 4.23 -15.28
C ALA A 81 -14.13 4.17 -15.63
N ALA A 82 -13.52 3.00 -15.46
CA ALA A 82 -12.11 2.75 -15.77
C ALA A 82 -11.84 1.26 -15.93
N HIS A 83 -10.82 0.90 -16.72
CA HIS A 83 -10.27 -0.45 -16.70
C HIS A 83 -9.38 -0.61 -15.48
N VAL A 84 -9.69 -1.53 -14.56
CA VAL A 84 -8.90 -1.74 -13.34
C VAL A 84 -8.29 -3.14 -13.35
N GLN A 85 -6.97 -3.21 -13.45
CA GLN A 85 -6.22 -4.47 -13.42
C GLN A 85 -5.33 -4.54 -12.17
N ARG A 86 -5.62 -5.54 -11.34
CA ARG A 86 -4.87 -5.77 -10.11
C ARG A 86 -3.94 -6.97 -10.25
N TYR A 87 -2.70 -6.80 -9.80
CA TYR A 87 -1.68 -7.85 -9.84
C TYR A 87 -1.41 -8.34 -8.41
N THR A 88 -2.08 -9.42 -8.02
CA THR A 88 -1.99 -9.93 -6.64
C THR A 88 -0.60 -10.48 -6.36
N GLY A 89 0.08 -9.94 -5.33
CA GLY A 89 1.45 -10.30 -5.00
C GLY A 89 2.50 -9.61 -5.88
N ALA A 90 2.09 -8.70 -6.77
CA ALA A 90 3.03 -7.84 -7.46
C ALA A 90 3.65 -6.83 -6.49
N SER A 91 4.84 -6.39 -6.86
CA SER A 91 5.59 -5.35 -6.18
C SER A 91 6.26 -4.49 -7.25
N ALA A 92 6.54 -3.23 -6.93
CA ALA A 92 7.17 -2.29 -7.86
C ALA A 92 8.54 -2.82 -8.34
N LYS A 93 9.32 -3.35 -7.39
CA LYS A 93 10.59 -4.06 -7.62
C LYS A 93 10.40 -5.26 -8.58
N GLY A 94 9.32 -6.02 -8.40
CA GLY A 94 9.04 -7.21 -9.20
C GLY A 94 8.66 -6.97 -10.67
N LEU A 95 8.28 -5.73 -11.06
CA LEU A 95 7.79 -5.44 -12.41
C LEU A 95 8.86 -5.64 -13.49
N ASN A 96 10.10 -5.31 -13.18
CA ASN A 96 11.20 -5.41 -14.13
C ASN A 96 12.00 -6.72 -14.01
N ASN A 97 11.62 -7.64 -13.14
CA ASN A 97 12.38 -8.86 -12.94
C ASN A 97 12.07 -9.88 -14.06
N PRO A 98 13.01 -10.15 -14.99
CA PRO A 98 12.78 -11.12 -16.07
C PRO A 98 12.66 -12.56 -15.55
N ALA A 99 13.19 -12.85 -14.37
CA ALA A 99 13.05 -14.14 -13.70
C ALA A 99 11.76 -14.26 -12.87
N SER A 100 10.92 -13.22 -12.85
CA SER A 100 9.63 -13.29 -12.16
C SER A 100 8.71 -14.29 -12.86
N LYS A 101 8.43 -15.41 -12.18
CA LYS A 101 7.49 -16.42 -12.68
C LYS A 101 6.10 -15.86 -12.99
N MET A 102 5.72 -14.76 -12.34
CA MET A 102 4.41 -14.14 -12.50
C MET A 102 4.33 -13.18 -13.69
N GLY A 103 5.46 -12.70 -14.23
CA GLY A 103 5.48 -11.88 -15.45
C GLY A 103 4.68 -10.58 -15.42
N PHE A 104 4.34 -10.05 -14.25
CA PHE A 104 3.36 -8.96 -14.11
C PHE A 104 3.69 -7.69 -14.91
N GLY A 105 4.98 -7.36 -15.09
CA GLY A 105 5.39 -6.23 -15.93
C GLY A 105 4.98 -6.41 -17.39
N ASN A 106 5.12 -7.61 -17.96
CA ASN A 106 4.70 -7.91 -19.33
C ASN A 106 3.17 -7.90 -19.43
N SER A 107 2.46 -8.55 -18.50
CA SER A 107 1.00 -8.55 -18.48
C SER A 107 0.40 -7.15 -18.34
N LEU A 108 1.10 -6.24 -17.65
CA LEU A 108 0.74 -4.82 -17.58
C LEU A 108 0.85 -4.16 -18.95
N VAL A 109 2.00 -4.31 -19.62
CA VAL A 109 2.23 -3.74 -20.95
C VAL A 109 1.23 -4.29 -21.98
N GLU A 110 0.99 -5.60 -21.99
CA GLU A 110 0.01 -6.26 -22.85
C GLU A 110 -1.40 -5.72 -22.60
N SER A 111 -1.78 -5.52 -21.34
CA SER A 111 -3.09 -4.93 -21.00
C SER A 111 -3.23 -3.50 -21.52
N ILE A 112 -2.18 -2.67 -21.43
CA ILE A 112 -2.20 -1.32 -22.00
C ILE A 112 -2.31 -1.38 -23.52
N GLN A 113 -1.56 -2.26 -24.17
CA GLN A 113 -1.63 -2.46 -25.63
C GLN A 113 -2.98 -2.97 -26.10
N LYS A 114 -3.67 -3.79 -25.29
CA LYS A 114 -5.00 -4.29 -25.62
C LYS A 114 -6.08 -3.21 -25.44
N VAL A 115 -6.05 -2.49 -24.32
CA VAL A 115 -7.07 -1.48 -23.98
C VAL A 115 -6.87 -0.18 -24.76
N GLN A 116 -5.63 0.14 -25.13
CA GLN A 116 -5.23 1.39 -25.80
C GLN A 116 -5.77 2.64 -25.07
N PRO A 117 -5.58 2.77 -23.74
CA PRO A 117 -6.16 3.86 -22.99
C PRO A 117 -5.48 5.19 -23.33
N GLN A 118 -6.15 6.31 -23.09
CA GLN A 118 -5.54 7.64 -23.18
C GLN A 118 -4.82 8.04 -21.89
N TYR A 119 -5.21 7.44 -20.76
CA TYR A 119 -4.69 7.74 -19.44
C TYR A 119 -4.36 6.43 -18.74
N VAL A 120 -3.20 6.38 -18.07
CA VAL A 120 -2.85 5.23 -17.23
C VAL A 120 -2.51 5.68 -15.82
N MET A 121 -2.95 4.93 -14.82
CA MET A 121 -2.53 5.11 -13.43
C MET A 121 -1.76 3.89 -12.96
N LEU A 122 -0.60 4.10 -12.36
CA LEU A 122 0.24 3.05 -11.77
C LEU A 122 0.27 3.20 -10.24
N PHE A 123 -0.08 2.13 -9.52
CA PHE A 123 -0.14 2.11 -8.06
C PHE A 123 0.63 0.91 -7.49
N PHE A 124 1.94 1.09 -7.34
CA PHE A 124 2.86 0.08 -6.82
C PHE A 124 3.79 0.66 -5.75
N GLY A 125 4.34 -0.21 -4.90
CA GLY A 125 5.35 0.15 -3.89
C GLY A 125 4.85 -0.05 -2.46
N ASN A 126 3.53 -0.05 -2.26
CA ASN A 126 2.94 -0.34 -0.95
C ASN A 126 3.28 -1.75 -0.47
N VAL A 127 3.18 -2.76 -1.33
CA VAL A 127 3.55 -4.13 -0.99
C VAL A 127 5.04 -4.23 -0.66
N ASP A 128 5.90 -3.51 -1.37
CA ASP A 128 7.35 -3.52 -1.11
C ASP A 128 7.68 -3.01 0.30
N ILE A 129 7.13 -1.86 0.68
CA ILE A 129 7.47 -1.20 1.96
C ILE A 129 6.70 -1.83 3.13
N ASN A 130 5.42 -2.15 2.96
CA ASN A 130 4.58 -2.60 4.07
C ASN A 130 4.64 -4.11 4.33
N ILE A 131 5.08 -4.91 3.35
CA ILE A 131 5.09 -6.38 3.45
C ILE A 131 6.48 -6.94 3.17
N ASN A 132 7.07 -6.64 2.01
CA ASN A 132 8.33 -7.27 1.61
C ASN A 132 9.50 -6.83 2.48
N TYR A 133 9.58 -5.55 2.88
CA TYR A 133 10.63 -5.07 3.77
C TYR A 133 10.56 -5.72 5.17
N PRO A 134 9.43 -5.69 5.89
CA PRO A 134 9.29 -6.42 7.15
C PRO A 134 9.62 -7.91 7.02
N PHE A 135 9.14 -8.56 5.95
CA PHE A 135 9.45 -9.96 5.67
C PHE A 135 10.95 -10.20 5.46
N ASP A 136 11.63 -9.33 4.69
CA ASP A 136 13.07 -9.40 4.48
C ASP A 136 13.82 -9.25 5.80
N ILE A 137 13.42 -8.33 6.69
CA ILE A 137 14.02 -8.21 8.02
C ILE A 137 13.76 -9.46 8.85
N CYS A 138 12.54 -9.99 8.90
CA CYS A 138 12.24 -11.20 9.67
C CYS A 138 13.03 -12.42 9.20
N THR A 139 13.30 -12.54 7.89
CA THR A 139 13.99 -13.69 7.31
C THR A 139 15.51 -13.55 7.35
N LYS A 140 16.02 -12.35 7.07
CA LYS A 140 17.46 -12.08 6.92
C LYS A 140 18.09 -11.50 8.19
N GLY A 141 17.31 -10.84 9.06
CA GLY A 141 17.82 -10.13 10.23
C GLY A 141 18.72 -8.96 9.82
N LEU A 142 19.81 -8.74 10.55
CA LEU A 142 20.75 -7.63 10.34
C LEU A 142 21.46 -7.60 8.96
N VAL A 143 21.40 -8.68 8.17
CA VAL A 143 21.93 -8.68 6.80
C VAL A 143 20.91 -8.19 5.75
N ALA A 144 19.68 -7.87 6.17
CA ALA A 144 18.73 -7.16 5.31
C ALA A 144 19.24 -5.75 4.98
N LEU A 145 18.76 -5.20 3.86
CA LEU A 145 19.01 -3.80 3.54
C LEU A 145 18.38 -2.90 4.61
N SER A 146 19.05 -1.83 5.00
CA SER A 146 18.43 -0.74 5.78
C SER A 146 17.20 -0.19 5.04
N GLY A 147 16.24 0.40 5.75
CA GLY A 147 15.03 0.99 5.17
C GLY A 147 15.31 1.91 3.97
N LYS A 148 16.26 2.85 4.10
CA LYS A 148 16.66 3.74 2.99
C LYS A 148 17.17 2.97 1.76
N ASN A 149 18.18 2.10 1.93
CA ASN A 149 18.76 1.32 0.82
C ASN A 149 17.73 0.37 0.17
N PHE A 150 16.78 -0.14 0.96
CA PHE A 150 15.67 -0.93 0.42
C PHE A 150 14.76 -0.07 -0.47
N VAL A 151 14.36 1.10 0.02
CA VAL A 151 13.56 2.07 -0.76
C VAL A 151 14.28 2.51 -2.02
N ASP A 152 15.59 2.78 -1.94
CA ASP A 152 16.40 3.15 -3.11
C ASP A 152 16.30 2.09 -4.20
N LYS A 153 16.48 0.82 -3.83
CA LYS A 153 16.35 -0.31 -4.75
C LYS A 153 14.94 -0.42 -5.36
N VAL A 154 13.88 -0.28 -4.54
CA VAL A 154 12.49 -0.34 -5.03
C VAL A 154 12.22 0.80 -6.01
N TYR A 155 12.66 2.02 -5.69
CA TYR A 155 12.52 3.19 -6.55
C TYR A 155 13.26 3.01 -7.88
N ASP A 156 14.53 2.60 -7.84
CA ASP A 156 15.36 2.47 -9.04
C ASP A 156 14.77 1.41 -9.98
N GLU A 157 14.33 0.26 -9.45
CA GLU A 157 13.70 -0.80 -10.26
C GLU A 157 12.34 -0.37 -10.83
N TYR A 158 11.52 0.35 -10.05
CA TYR A 158 10.20 0.79 -10.49
C TYR A 158 10.28 1.88 -11.56
N THR A 159 11.10 2.90 -11.34
CA THR A 159 11.27 4.01 -12.29
C THR A 159 11.93 3.55 -13.58
N ALA A 160 12.90 2.62 -13.51
CA ALA A 160 13.48 2.00 -14.70
C ALA A 160 12.45 1.19 -15.51
N PHE A 161 11.44 0.59 -14.87
CA PHE A 161 10.31 -0.04 -15.58
C PHE A 161 9.45 1.02 -16.28
N ILE A 162 9.07 2.08 -15.55
CA ILE A 162 8.23 3.16 -16.09
C ILE A 162 8.90 3.79 -17.32
N GLU A 163 10.16 4.17 -17.22
CA GLU A 163 10.91 4.80 -18.33
C GLU A 163 10.98 3.89 -19.56
N ARG A 164 11.34 2.62 -19.38
CA ARG A 164 11.56 1.70 -20.51
C ARG A 164 10.29 1.14 -21.13
N LYS A 165 9.21 1.01 -20.34
CA LYS A 165 8.01 0.27 -20.76
C LYS A 165 6.77 1.13 -20.84
N ILE A 166 6.67 2.22 -20.07
CA ILE A 166 5.46 3.03 -20.02
C ILE A 166 5.65 4.35 -20.76
N LEU A 167 6.74 5.08 -20.50
CA LEU A 167 6.93 6.39 -21.13
C LEU A 167 7.08 6.31 -22.65
N THR A 168 7.60 5.22 -23.19
CA THR A 168 7.68 5.00 -24.65
C THR A 168 6.32 4.95 -25.35
N ARG A 169 5.22 4.87 -24.58
CA ARG A 169 3.83 4.87 -25.07
C ARG A 169 3.15 6.23 -24.93
N LEU A 170 3.83 7.22 -24.34
CA LEU A 170 3.35 8.60 -24.30
C LEU A 170 3.46 9.24 -25.68
N LYS A 171 2.42 9.96 -26.08
CA LYS A 171 2.38 10.70 -27.33
C LYS A 171 3.50 11.73 -27.39
N GLY A 172 4.31 11.65 -28.44
CA GLY A 172 5.46 12.53 -28.67
C GLY A 172 6.68 12.23 -27.80
N PHE A 173 6.72 11.08 -27.11
CA PHE A 173 7.91 10.63 -26.37
C PHE A 173 8.72 9.60 -27.17
N GLY A 174 8.07 8.77 -27.99
CA GLY A 174 8.71 7.69 -28.73
C GLY A 174 9.08 8.06 -30.16
N THR A 175 9.81 7.16 -30.82
CA THR A 175 10.06 7.23 -32.27
C THR A 175 9.03 6.45 -33.09
N ASN A 176 8.16 5.67 -32.44
CA ASN A 176 7.22 4.77 -33.10
C ASN A 176 5.77 5.14 -32.77
N SER A 177 5.13 5.88 -33.68
CA SER A 177 3.77 6.41 -33.50
C SER A 177 2.70 5.33 -33.32
N ALA A 178 2.96 4.07 -33.70
CA ALA A 178 1.99 2.98 -33.62
C ALA A 178 1.71 2.51 -32.18
N GLU A 179 2.63 2.76 -31.23
CA GLU A 179 2.47 2.38 -29.82
C GLU A 179 2.07 3.56 -28.91
N GLU A 180 1.96 4.78 -29.46
CA GLU A 180 1.68 6.00 -28.71
C GLU A 180 0.18 6.19 -28.44
N CYS A 181 -0.32 5.52 -27.41
CA CYS A 181 -1.71 5.66 -26.98
C CYS A 181 -1.92 6.66 -25.83
N LEU A 182 -0.91 6.85 -24.97
CA LEU A 182 -1.04 7.57 -23.71
C LEU A 182 -0.88 9.08 -23.88
N LYS A 183 -1.78 9.85 -23.29
CA LYS A 183 -1.68 11.30 -23.08
C LYS A 183 -1.03 11.65 -21.75
N THR A 184 -1.38 10.93 -20.69
CA THR A 184 -0.90 11.18 -19.33
C THR A 184 -0.69 9.87 -18.57
N VAL A 185 0.40 9.81 -17.79
CA VAL A 185 0.69 8.73 -16.84
C VAL A 185 0.56 9.29 -15.42
N TYR A 186 -0.34 8.74 -14.62
CA TYR A 186 -0.48 9.04 -13.20
C TYR A 186 0.34 8.02 -12.38
N ILE A 187 1.19 8.51 -11.48
CA ILE A 187 1.94 7.67 -10.54
C ILE A 187 1.40 7.93 -9.14
N ALA A 188 0.78 6.91 -8.56
CA ALA A 188 0.22 7.00 -7.23
C ALA A 188 1.31 6.90 -6.16
N ALA A 189 1.24 7.76 -5.16
CA ALA A 189 2.01 7.70 -3.94
C ALA A 189 1.73 6.41 -3.17
N ALA A 190 2.75 5.84 -2.52
CA ALA A 190 2.50 4.82 -1.51
C ALA A 190 1.76 5.42 -0.32
N LEU A 191 0.87 4.64 0.30
CA LEU A 191 0.08 5.08 1.46
C LEU A 191 0.84 4.85 2.75
N MET A 192 0.58 5.71 3.75
CA MET A 192 1.15 5.52 5.09
C MET A 192 0.75 4.15 5.69
N PRO A 193 1.66 3.51 6.43
CA PRO A 193 1.40 2.22 7.07
C PRO A 193 0.24 2.30 8.07
N VAL A 194 -0.75 1.42 7.89
CA VAL A 194 -1.91 1.30 8.79
C VAL A 194 -1.70 0.33 9.95
N ILE A 195 -0.84 -0.68 9.76
CA ILE A 195 -0.58 -1.73 10.76
C ILE A 195 0.27 -1.18 11.91
N GLN A 196 -0.22 -1.37 13.12
CA GLN A 196 0.51 -1.06 14.36
C GLN A 196 1.58 -2.13 14.64
N ASP A 197 2.65 -1.74 15.34
CA ASP A 197 3.81 -2.63 15.55
C ASP A 197 3.47 -3.94 16.26
N LYS A 198 2.53 -3.89 17.21
CA LYS A 198 2.06 -5.07 17.94
C LYS A 198 1.35 -6.10 17.06
N ASP A 199 0.74 -5.64 15.96
CA ASP A 199 -0.07 -6.46 15.05
C ASP A 199 0.71 -6.87 13.79
N LEU A 200 1.88 -6.25 13.57
CA LEU A 200 2.73 -6.46 12.40
C LEU A 200 3.20 -7.90 12.22
N PRO A 201 3.62 -8.66 13.27
CA PRO A 201 3.96 -10.07 13.11
C PRO A 201 2.82 -10.90 12.50
N LYS A 202 1.59 -10.70 12.99
CA LYS A 202 0.39 -11.40 12.50
C LYS A 202 0.02 -10.96 11.08
N ALA A 203 0.21 -9.67 10.76
CA ALA A 203 0.01 -9.18 9.40
C ALA A 203 1.00 -9.83 8.42
N ILE A 204 2.30 -9.87 8.76
CA ILE A 204 3.32 -10.52 7.94
C ILE A 204 2.96 -11.99 7.73
N GLU A 205 2.58 -12.71 8.78
CA GLU A 205 2.14 -14.09 8.70
C GLU A 205 0.97 -14.26 7.71
N LYS A 206 -0.08 -13.44 7.84
CA LYS A 206 -1.26 -13.44 6.97
C LYS A 206 -0.94 -13.20 5.49
N TYR A 207 0.02 -12.34 5.17
CA TYR A 207 0.35 -11.99 3.78
C TYR A 207 1.54 -12.75 3.18
N SER A 208 2.36 -13.39 4.02
CA SER A 208 3.56 -14.13 3.57
C SER A 208 3.31 -15.64 3.44
N ILE A 209 2.35 -16.21 4.17
CA ILE A 209 1.99 -17.64 4.10
C ILE A 209 1.03 -17.90 2.93
N LYS A 210 1.54 -17.75 1.71
CA LYS A 210 0.97 -18.41 0.52
C LYS A 210 1.88 -19.48 -0.08
N GLY A 211 2.98 -19.81 0.60
CA GLY A 211 3.80 -20.97 0.29
C GLY A 211 4.12 -21.72 1.58
N ASP A 212 4.10 -23.04 1.53
CA ASP A 212 4.45 -23.99 2.59
C ASP A 212 5.82 -23.69 3.22
N ARG A 213 5.89 -22.70 4.11
CA ARG A 213 7.01 -22.48 5.01
C ARG A 213 6.52 -22.57 6.45
N PRO A 214 6.02 -23.75 6.88
CA PRO A 214 5.73 -23.97 8.28
C PRO A 214 7.01 -23.69 9.10
N GLY A 215 6.89 -22.83 10.11
CA GLY A 215 7.99 -22.54 11.03
C GLY A 215 8.86 -21.32 10.71
N LEU A 216 8.34 -20.31 9.99
CA LEU A 216 8.96 -18.97 10.02
C LEU A 216 8.87 -18.43 11.45
N LYS A 217 9.83 -18.79 12.31
CA LYS A 217 10.02 -18.16 13.60
C LYS A 217 10.42 -16.72 13.31
N MET A 218 9.44 -15.82 13.37
CA MET A 218 9.66 -14.39 13.51
C MET A 218 10.83 -14.22 14.46
N ARG A 219 11.97 -13.73 13.95
CA ARG A 219 13.09 -13.40 14.82
C ARG A 219 12.59 -12.43 15.88
N THR A 220 13.13 -12.62 17.07
CA THR A 220 12.75 -12.03 18.36
C THR A 220 12.40 -10.55 18.31
N VAL A 221 11.77 -10.05 19.39
CA VAL A 221 11.50 -8.62 19.68
C VAL A 221 12.68 -7.68 19.33
N GLN A 222 13.90 -8.22 19.34
CA GLN A 222 15.13 -7.54 18.97
C GLN A 222 15.16 -7.01 17.54
N ASP A 223 14.45 -7.57 16.56
CA ASP A 223 14.47 -7.04 15.18
C ASP A 223 13.29 -6.10 14.88
N VAL A 224 12.23 -6.13 15.70
CA VAL A 224 10.99 -5.34 15.47
C VAL A 224 11.28 -3.83 15.39
N HIS A 225 12.27 -3.34 16.14
CA HIS A 225 12.66 -1.94 16.09
C HIS A 225 13.23 -1.50 14.72
N LEU A 226 13.69 -2.43 13.88
CA LEU A 226 14.25 -2.14 12.55
C LEU A 226 13.18 -1.93 11.46
N PHE A 227 11.92 -2.28 11.73
CA PHE A 227 10.81 -2.19 10.77
C PHE A 227 9.49 -1.77 11.42
N ASN A 228 9.59 -1.04 12.53
CA ASN A 228 8.45 -0.45 13.21
C ASN A 228 7.70 0.56 12.32
N GLN A 229 6.56 1.04 12.79
CA GLN A 229 5.67 1.90 12.02
C GLN A 229 6.32 3.24 11.69
N GLU A 230 7.18 3.75 12.59
CA GLU A 230 7.92 4.98 12.34
C GLU A 230 8.92 4.81 11.19
N GLU A 231 9.71 3.73 11.18
CA GLU A 231 10.65 3.44 10.10
C GLU A 231 9.92 3.24 8.77
N ARG A 232 8.82 2.48 8.77
CA ARG A 232 7.99 2.31 7.57
C ARG A 232 7.41 3.64 7.08
N ARG A 233 7.00 4.56 7.97
CA ARG A 233 6.57 5.91 7.59
C ARG A 233 7.72 6.71 6.95
N LYS A 234 8.91 6.70 7.56
CA LYS A 234 10.10 7.36 6.98
C LYS A 234 10.40 6.82 5.57
N MET A 235 10.29 5.50 5.39
CA MET A 235 10.45 4.85 4.09
C MET A 235 9.41 5.30 3.07
N VAL A 236 8.12 5.35 3.44
CA VAL A 236 7.05 5.83 2.54
C VAL A 236 7.27 7.30 2.16
N ILE A 237 7.54 8.17 3.13
CA ILE A 237 7.83 9.59 2.87
C ILE A 237 9.00 9.74 1.91
N TYR A 238 10.08 8.99 2.15
CA TYR A 238 11.27 9.02 1.29
C TYR A 238 10.97 8.51 -0.13
N PHE A 239 10.27 7.40 -0.26
CA PHE A 239 9.86 6.83 -1.54
C PHE A 239 8.98 7.81 -2.34
N ASN A 240 7.97 8.37 -1.68
CA ASN A 240 7.01 9.29 -2.27
C ASN A 240 7.68 10.58 -2.74
N LYS A 241 8.58 11.16 -1.93
CA LYS A 241 9.37 12.32 -2.33
C LYS A 241 10.18 12.05 -3.60
N ARG A 242 10.85 10.89 -3.68
CA ARG A 242 11.61 10.51 -4.89
C ARG A 242 10.69 10.30 -6.10
N LEU A 243 9.50 9.74 -5.91
CA LEU A 243 8.51 9.58 -6.99
C LEU A 243 7.97 10.92 -7.49
N GLU A 244 7.71 11.87 -6.60
CA GLU A 244 7.33 13.23 -6.96
C GLU A 244 8.43 13.90 -7.79
N GLU A 245 9.67 13.84 -7.32
CA GLU A 245 10.85 14.31 -8.06
C GLU A 245 10.96 13.64 -9.43
N PHE A 246 10.76 12.33 -9.52
CA PHE A 246 10.74 11.58 -10.79
C PHE A 246 9.70 12.12 -11.77
N CYS A 247 8.46 12.31 -11.30
CA CYS A 247 7.34 12.76 -12.13
C CYS A 247 7.57 14.18 -12.65
N SER A 248 8.14 15.07 -11.81
CA SER A 248 8.42 16.47 -12.18
C SER A 248 9.34 16.62 -13.41
N ARG A 249 10.10 15.58 -13.77
CA ARG A 249 10.98 15.56 -14.94
C ARG A 249 10.23 15.42 -16.26
N PHE A 250 8.95 15.04 -16.25
CA PHE A 250 8.18 14.75 -17.45
C PHE A 250 6.85 15.50 -17.46
N LYS A 251 6.61 16.31 -18.49
CA LYS A 251 5.40 17.13 -18.64
C LYS A 251 4.08 16.35 -18.55
N HIS A 252 4.08 15.10 -19.01
CA HIS A 252 2.89 14.25 -19.12
C HIS A 252 2.86 13.12 -18.06
N VAL A 253 3.65 13.25 -16.99
CA VAL A 253 3.63 12.33 -15.85
C VAL A 253 3.21 13.11 -14.60
N GLN A 254 2.13 12.67 -13.96
CA GLN A 254 1.55 13.35 -12.80
C GLN A 254 1.70 12.48 -11.55
N TYR A 255 2.25 13.07 -10.49
CA TYR A 255 2.28 12.45 -9.17
C TYR A 255 0.93 12.65 -8.48
N VAL A 256 0.37 11.58 -7.90
CA VAL A 256 -0.93 11.59 -7.23
C VAL A 256 -0.75 11.12 -5.79
N ASP A 257 -0.96 12.02 -4.83
CA ASP A 257 -0.83 11.73 -3.40
C ASP A 257 -2.11 12.10 -2.67
N ILE A 258 -2.68 11.12 -1.98
CA ILE A 258 -3.86 11.31 -1.13
C ILE A 258 -3.54 11.19 0.37
N ASN A 259 -2.27 11.03 0.75
CA ASN A 259 -1.89 10.93 2.17
C ASN A 259 -2.27 12.19 2.99
N PRO A 260 -2.23 13.43 2.45
CA PRO A 260 -2.71 14.61 3.17
C PRO A 260 -4.16 14.47 3.64
N GLU A 261 -5.04 13.86 2.85
CA GLU A 261 -6.45 13.65 3.17
C GLU A 261 -6.69 12.50 4.14
N LEU A 262 -5.72 11.57 4.23
CA LEU A 262 -5.83 10.38 5.06
C LEU A 262 -5.20 10.54 6.46
N THR A 263 -4.31 11.50 6.66
CA THR A 263 -3.49 11.64 7.88
C THR A 263 -3.94 12.78 8.79
N ARG A 264 -3.68 12.66 10.09
CA ARG A 264 -4.25 13.55 11.13
C ARG A 264 -3.80 15.01 11.10
N ASP A 265 -2.68 15.29 10.48
CA ASP A 265 -1.99 16.59 10.56
C ASP A 265 -1.49 17.06 9.19
N ASN A 266 -1.99 16.45 8.11
CA ASN A 266 -1.54 16.68 6.73
C ASN A 266 -0.01 16.50 6.52
N ASN A 267 0.72 16.00 7.52
CA ASN A 267 2.19 15.88 7.52
C ASN A 267 2.62 14.42 7.45
N ASN A 268 1.85 13.57 6.75
CA ASN A 268 2.18 12.17 6.57
C ASN A 268 2.34 11.44 7.92
N SER A 269 1.47 11.79 8.88
CA SER A 269 1.43 11.18 10.21
C SER A 269 0.73 9.81 10.20
N PHE A 270 -0.09 9.58 11.22
CA PHE A 270 -0.89 8.36 11.32
C PHE A 270 -2.18 8.56 10.54
N ILE A 271 -2.61 7.50 9.87
CA ILE A 271 -3.90 7.46 9.20
C ILE A 271 -5.02 7.69 10.22
N HIS A 272 -6.03 8.49 9.84
CA HIS A 272 -7.20 8.71 10.67
C HIS A 272 -7.92 7.39 10.98
N PRO A 273 -8.37 7.16 12.22
CA PRO A 273 -9.04 5.91 12.61
C PRO A 273 -10.25 5.54 11.75
N GLN A 274 -10.96 6.54 11.20
CA GLN A 274 -12.12 6.34 10.34
C GLN A 274 -11.79 5.65 9.00
N PHE A 275 -10.51 5.63 8.60
CA PHE A 275 -10.04 4.95 7.40
C PHE A 275 -9.37 3.60 7.72
N LEU A 276 -9.36 3.18 8.99
CA LEU A 276 -8.76 1.93 9.43
C LEU A 276 -9.78 0.80 9.50
N SER A 277 -9.34 -0.40 9.16
CA SER A 277 -10.11 -1.63 9.34
C SER A 277 -10.21 -2.01 10.82
N GLN A 278 -11.31 -2.67 11.20
CA GLN A 278 -11.41 -3.36 12.49
C GLN A 278 -10.49 -4.59 12.57
N ASP A 279 -10.19 -5.22 11.42
CA ASP A 279 -9.15 -6.23 11.34
C ASP A 279 -7.78 -5.54 11.44
N LEU A 280 -7.16 -5.64 12.62
CA LEU A 280 -5.86 -5.03 12.94
C LEU A 280 -4.70 -5.58 12.10
N THR A 281 -4.92 -6.68 11.37
CA THR A 281 -3.96 -7.24 10.40
C THR A 281 -4.23 -6.79 8.97
N ASN A 282 -5.21 -5.93 8.72
CA ASN A 282 -5.50 -5.43 7.38
C ASN A 282 -4.53 -4.33 6.96
N ILE A 283 -3.80 -4.54 5.88
CA ILE A 283 -2.76 -3.61 5.42
C ILE A 283 -3.32 -2.47 4.56
N HIS A 284 -4.61 -2.53 4.22
CA HIS A 284 -5.30 -1.54 3.41
C HIS A 284 -6.07 -0.55 4.29
N VAL A 285 -6.16 0.70 3.83
CA VAL A 285 -7.20 1.61 4.28
C VAL A 285 -8.57 1.12 3.81
N LEU A 286 -9.65 1.55 4.47
CA LEU A 286 -11.00 1.34 3.98
C LEU A 286 -11.17 2.03 2.63
N TRP A 287 -11.70 1.33 1.64
CA TRP A 287 -11.76 1.80 0.26
C TRP A 287 -12.87 2.81 0.03
N GLU A 288 -14.08 2.51 0.50
CA GLU A 288 -15.27 3.34 0.33
C GLU A 288 -15.11 4.77 0.84
N PRO A 289 -14.61 5.01 2.07
CA PRO A 289 -14.46 6.38 2.54
C PRO A 289 -13.32 7.13 1.86
N THR A 290 -12.42 6.44 1.14
CA THR A 290 -11.20 7.03 0.57
C THR A 290 -11.24 7.22 -0.95
N ILE A 291 -12.11 6.52 -1.69
CA ILE A 291 -12.20 6.64 -3.16
C ILE A 291 -12.41 8.09 -3.63
N LYS A 292 -13.20 8.89 -2.90
CA LYS A 292 -13.47 10.29 -3.23
C LYS A 292 -12.21 11.17 -3.30
N PHE A 293 -11.16 10.85 -2.53
CA PHE A 293 -9.92 11.63 -2.55
C PHE A 293 -9.13 11.43 -3.84
N TRP A 294 -9.34 10.32 -4.56
CA TRP A 294 -8.69 10.07 -5.84
C TRP A 294 -9.35 10.83 -7.01
N ILE A 295 -10.64 11.12 -6.91
CA ILE A 295 -11.44 11.69 -8.00
C ILE A 295 -10.89 13.04 -8.50
N PRO A 296 -10.55 14.02 -7.64
CA PRO A 296 -10.01 15.31 -8.08
C PRO A 296 -8.76 15.17 -8.97
N HIS A 297 -7.87 14.22 -8.65
CA HIS A 297 -6.63 13.99 -9.39
C HIS A 297 -6.86 13.32 -10.76
N LEU A 298 -7.99 12.64 -10.94
CA LEU A 298 -8.28 11.84 -12.13
C LEU A 298 -9.41 12.44 -12.99
N LYS A 299 -9.78 13.70 -12.72
CA LYS A 299 -10.84 14.40 -13.45
C LYS A 299 -10.55 14.55 -14.94
N GLU A 300 -9.30 14.82 -15.31
CA GLU A 300 -8.88 14.93 -16.71
C GLU A 300 -9.03 13.60 -17.47
N ALA A 301 -8.85 12.49 -16.75
CA ALA A 301 -9.05 11.14 -17.27
C ALA A 301 -10.53 10.74 -17.41
N GLY A 302 -11.46 11.62 -16.98
CA GLY A 302 -12.90 11.46 -17.12
C GLY A 302 -13.63 10.99 -15.85
N LEU A 303 -12.92 10.80 -14.73
CA LEU A 303 -13.56 10.44 -13.47
C LEU A 303 -14.26 11.64 -12.81
N ASN A 304 -15.38 11.37 -12.17
CA ASN A 304 -16.13 12.31 -11.35
C ASN A 304 -16.88 11.55 -10.24
N GLU A 305 -17.56 12.27 -9.36
CA GLU A 305 -18.31 11.65 -8.25
C GLU A 305 -19.36 10.63 -8.73
N ASN A 306 -19.97 10.84 -9.89
CA ASN A 306 -20.95 9.89 -10.45
C ASN A 306 -20.30 8.60 -10.98
N SER A 307 -18.96 8.55 -11.08
CA SER A 307 -18.21 7.34 -11.40
C SER A 307 -18.13 6.38 -10.22
N ILE A 308 -18.34 6.85 -8.98
CA ILE A 308 -18.36 6.01 -7.79
C ILE A 308 -19.69 5.25 -7.75
N LYS A 309 -19.63 3.97 -7.35
CA LYS A 309 -20.82 3.16 -7.05
C LYS A 309 -21.66 3.82 -5.97
N SER A 310 -22.98 3.69 -6.07
CA SER A 310 -23.87 4.11 -4.98
C SER A 310 -23.60 3.29 -3.71
N GLU A 311 -24.03 3.81 -2.56
CA GLU A 311 -23.94 3.07 -1.29
C GLU A 311 -24.58 1.68 -1.39
N ASP A 312 -25.73 1.55 -2.05
CA ASP A 312 -26.40 0.26 -2.27
C ASP A 312 -25.60 -0.70 -3.15
N GLU A 313 -24.91 -0.19 -4.17
CA GLU A 313 -24.01 -0.98 -5.01
C GLU A 313 -22.79 -1.47 -4.23
N LEU A 314 -22.18 -0.60 -3.42
CA LEU A 314 -21.06 -0.95 -2.55
C LEU A 314 -21.46 -1.99 -1.51
N MET A 315 -22.61 -1.80 -0.85
CA MET A 315 -23.14 -2.74 0.14
C MET A 315 -23.52 -4.10 -0.47
N ARG A 316 -24.06 -4.13 -1.69
CA ARG A 316 -24.30 -5.39 -2.42
C ARG A 316 -22.98 -6.11 -2.73
N ALA A 317 -22.02 -5.39 -3.30
CA ALA A 317 -20.73 -5.98 -3.63
C ALA A 317 -20.00 -6.52 -2.38
N SER A 318 -20.16 -5.85 -1.23
CA SER A 318 -19.58 -6.29 0.06
C SER A 318 -20.20 -7.60 0.54
N ARG A 319 -21.54 -7.72 0.44
CA ARG A 319 -22.26 -8.96 0.76
C ARG A 319 -21.86 -10.11 -0.16
N ASP A 320 -21.76 -9.86 -1.46
CA ASP A 320 -21.35 -10.87 -2.44
C ASP A 320 -19.92 -11.34 -2.22
N TYR A 321 -19.06 -10.48 -1.69
CA TYR A 321 -17.71 -10.84 -1.30
C TYR A 321 -17.71 -11.72 -0.04
N ALA A 322 -18.42 -11.31 1.01
CA ALA A 322 -18.52 -12.06 2.25
C ALA A 322 -19.10 -13.48 2.02
N GLY A 323 -20.15 -13.59 1.19
CA GLY A 323 -20.75 -14.87 0.82
C GLY A 323 -19.86 -15.80 0.01
N ARG A 324 -18.87 -15.26 -0.73
CA ARG A 324 -17.88 -16.06 -1.46
C ARG A 324 -16.76 -16.60 -0.56
N ARG A 325 -16.51 -15.96 0.59
CA ARG A 325 -15.47 -16.40 1.55
C ARG A 325 -15.95 -17.44 2.55
N GLY A 326 -17.27 -17.54 2.77
CA GLY A 326 -17.89 -18.54 3.64
C GLY A 326 -18.20 -19.87 2.97
N LYS A 327 -17.83 -20.03 1.69
CA LYS A 327 -17.90 -21.27 0.91
C LYS A 327 -16.49 -21.80 0.68
#